data_AF-A0A8C2ZE88-F1
#
_entry.id   AF-A0A8C2ZE88-F1
#
_cell.length_a   1.000
_cell.length_b   1.000
_cell.length_c   1.000
_cell.angle_alpha   90.00
_cell.angle_beta   90.00
_cell.angle_gamma   90.00
#
_symmetry.space_group_name_H-M   'P 1'
#
loop_
_entity.id
_entity.type
_entity.pdbx_description
1 polymer ?
#
loop_
_entity_poly.entity_id
_entity_poly.type
_entity_poly.pdbx_seq_one_letter_code
_entity_poly.pdbx_strand_id
1 'polypeptide(L)'
;MTLNILTATRSGGQEASLFDKREDHSTNQIRAAAEQFNGKLEKDICGDTSGHYQRLLVILLQGSREEGVDEENVEKDAKDLYAAGEGKFGTDEEQFITILGNRSAEHLRKVFDAYKELCGSDIEDSVEGETTGNLENLLLAVVKCARSVPQFFAEGLYKSMRRAGTDDGTLMRIMVSRSEADMLDIRANFLFTSNDERMLLCFPHKPE
;
A
#
# COMPACT_ATOMS: atom_id res chain seq x y z
N MET A 1 -4.07 5.46 6.63
CA MET A 1 -3.45 4.55 5.66
C MET A 1 -1.92 4.47 5.83
N THR A 2 -1.27 5.57 6.20
CA THR A 2 0.16 5.71 6.52
C THR A 2 0.72 4.65 7.49
N LEU A 3 -0.06 4.22 8.48
CA LEU A 3 0.36 3.22 9.47
C LEU A 3 0.34 1.76 8.97
N ASN A 4 -0.28 1.48 7.82
CA ASN A 4 -0.46 0.10 7.32
C ASN A 4 0.67 -0.36 6.39
N ILE A 5 1.45 0.57 5.81
CA ILE A 5 2.54 0.23 4.87
C ILE A 5 3.90 0.14 5.61
N LEU A 6 4.08 0.86 6.71
CA LEU A 6 5.35 0.94 7.47
C LEU A 6 5.51 -0.09 8.59
N THR A 7 4.49 -0.92 8.86
CA THR A 7 4.60 -2.02 9.83
C THR A 7 5.45 -3.19 9.34
N ALA A 8 6.14 -3.07 8.19
CA ALA A 8 6.99 -4.11 7.62
C ALA A 8 8.45 -4.14 8.13
N THR A 9 8.92 -3.15 8.91
CA THR A 9 10.31 -3.14 9.40
C THR A 9 10.42 -3.14 10.93
N ARG A 10 10.59 -4.37 11.47
CA ARG A 10 11.32 -4.77 12.70
C ARG A 10 10.68 -4.55 14.09
N SER A 11 10.21 -5.68 14.63
CA SER A 11 10.18 -6.16 16.03
C SER A 11 10.08 -5.15 17.19
N GLY A 12 8.94 -5.17 17.89
CA GLY A 12 8.80 -4.62 19.24
C GLY A 12 7.37 -4.15 19.50
N GLY A 13 6.63 -4.84 20.37
CA GLY A 13 5.20 -4.58 20.63
C GLY A 13 4.94 -3.30 21.42
N GLN A 14 3.75 -2.72 21.24
CA GLN A 14 2.67 -2.70 22.24
C GLN A 14 1.44 -1.97 21.66
N GLU A 15 0.28 -2.50 22.02
CA GLU A 15 -1.08 -2.18 21.62
C GLU A 15 -1.44 -0.70 21.76
N ALA A 16 -2.21 -0.18 20.79
CA ALA A 16 -2.87 1.12 20.89
C ALA A 16 -4.35 0.98 20.51
N SER A 17 -5.11 0.37 21.41
CA SER A 17 -6.52 0.70 21.62
C SER A 17 -6.63 1.39 22.99
N LEU A 18 -7.59 2.31 23.13
CA LEU A 18 -7.77 3.29 24.21
C LEU A 18 -6.79 4.47 24.20
N PHE A 19 -7.26 5.65 23.78
CA PHE A 19 -7.29 6.85 24.62
C PHE A 19 -8.03 7.97 23.88
N ASP A 20 -9.36 7.90 23.94
CA ASP A 20 -10.21 9.08 23.76
C ASP A 20 -10.30 9.82 25.12
N LYS A 21 -9.98 11.11 25.10
CA LYS A 21 -10.16 12.14 26.15
C LYS A 21 -9.32 12.03 27.42
N ARG A 22 -8.10 12.57 27.38
CA ARG A 22 -7.49 13.46 28.41
C ARG A 22 -6.10 13.88 27.94
N GLU A 23 -5.94 15.15 27.58
CA GLU A 23 -4.64 15.77 27.31
C GLU A 23 -3.81 15.75 28.61
N ASP A 24 -2.85 14.84 28.71
CA ASP A 24 -1.91 14.76 29.83
C ASP A 24 -0.48 14.67 29.30
N HIS A 25 0.48 15.21 30.04
CA HIS A 25 1.90 15.40 29.72
C HIS A 25 2.60 14.18 29.07
N SER A 26 2.06 12.98 29.25
CA SER A 26 2.45 11.72 28.61
C SER A 26 2.22 11.67 27.09
N THR A 27 1.18 12.30 26.53
CA THR A 27 0.97 12.34 25.07
C THR A 27 2.01 13.18 24.36
N ASN A 28 2.55 14.22 25.00
CA ASN A 28 3.66 15.00 24.45
C ASN A 28 4.96 14.19 24.38
N GLN A 29 5.21 13.29 25.35
CA GLN A 29 6.37 12.40 25.32
C GLN A 29 6.22 11.30 24.26
N ILE A 30 5.02 10.75 24.09
CA ILE A 30 4.72 9.80 23.01
C ILE A 30 4.85 10.46 21.65
N ARG A 31 4.36 11.70 21.49
CA ARG A 31 4.50 12.47 20.24
C ARG A 31 5.96 12.82 19.96
N ALA A 32 6.71 13.28 20.95
CA ALA A 32 8.14 13.56 20.80
C ALA A 32 8.95 12.28 20.50
N ALA A 33 8.60 11.15 21.09
CA ALA A 33 9.20 9.85 20.78
C ALA A 33 8.85 9.42 19.35
N ALA A 34 7.60 9.62 18.91
CA ALA A 34 7.18 9.34 17.54
C ALA A 34 7.90 10.24 16.53
N GLU A 35 8.08 11.53 16.82
CA GLU A 35 8.81 12.48 15.96
C GLU A 35 10.31 12.14 15.86
N GLN A 36 10.96 11.82 16.98
CA GLN A 36 12.36 11.37 16.99
C GLN A 36 12.53 10.03 16.26
N PHE A 37 11.58 9.12 16.46
CA PHE A 37 11.56 7.84 15.74
C PHE A 37 11.34 8.05 14.24
N ASN A 38 10.50 9.00 13.86
CA ASN A 38 10.25 9.34 12.46
C ASN A 38 11.50 9.89 11.78
N GLY A 39 12.20 10.84 12.41
CA GLY A 39 13.45 11.39 11.87
C GLY A 39 14.58 10.36 11.80
N LYS A 40 14.65 9.43 12.75
CA LYS A 40 15.58 8.30 12.69
C LYS A 40 15.20 7.32 11.57
N LEU A 41 13.92 6.99 11.44
CA LEU A 41 13.43 6.05 10.44
C LEU A 41 13.59 6.58 9.02
N GLU A 42 13.37 7.87 8.81
CA GLU A 42 13.65 8.54 7.54
C GLU A 42 15.13 8.46 7.20
N LYS A 43 16.01 8.70 8.18
CA LYS A 43 17.46 8.57 7.99
C LYS A 43 17.86 7.13 7.66
N ASP A 44 17.31 6.14 8.35
CA ASP A 44 17.58 4.73 8.11
C ASP A 44 17.11 4.31 6.70
N ILE A 45 15.90 4.73 6.28
CA ILE A 45 15.40 4.53 4.91
C ILE A 45 16.33 5.18 3.88
N CYS A 46 16.74 6.43 4.10
CA CYS A 46 17.65 7.12 3.19
C CYS A 46 19.06 6.52 3.14
N GLY A 47 19.48 5.80 4.19
CA GLY A 47 20.76 5.11 4.25
C GLY A 47 20.74 3.74 3.56
N ASP A 48 19.62 3.02 3.66
CA ASP A 48 19.51 1.62 3.22
C ASP A 48 18.80 1.46 1.86
N THR A 49 18.19 2.53 1.32
CA THR A 49 17.45 2.51 0.05
C THR A 49 17.88 3.65 -0.86
N SER A 50 17.59 3.54 -2.16
CA SER A 50 17.92 4.56 -3.15
C SER A 50 16.84 4.75 -4.23
N GLY A 51 16.95 5.84 -4.98
CA GLY A 51 16.13 6.11 -6.16
C GLY A 51 14.63 6.28 -5.88
N HIS A 52 13.82 5.88 -6.86
CA HIS A 52 12.36 5.99 -6.81
C HIS A 52 11.72 5.22 -5.65
N TYR A 53 12.28 4.04 -5.31
CA TYR A 53 11.82 3.25 -4.17
C TYR A 53 11.99 3.99 -2.84
N GLN A 54 13.19 4.56 -2.58
CA GLN A 54 13.44 5.41 -1.42
C GLN A 54 12.47 6.58 -1.36
N ARG A 55 12.30 7.29 -2.48
CA ARG A 55 11.45 8.49 -2.54
C ARG A 55 10.01 8.17 -2.17
N LEU A 56 9.46 7.08 -2.70
CA LEU A 56 8.10 6.67 -2.37
C LEU A 56 7.99 6.29 -0.88
N LEU A 57 8.95 5.55 -0.33
CA LEU A 57 8.95 5.22 1.10
C LEU A 57 8.94 6.47 2.00
N VAL A 58 9.74 7.48 1.65
CA VAL A 58 9.79 8.74 2.41
C VAL A 58 8.46 9.49 2.32
N ILE A 59 7.84 9.59 1.14
CA ILE A 59 6.51 10.20 0.98
C ILE A 59 5.46 9.47 1.83
N LEU A 60 5.48 8.14 1.78
CA LEU A 60 4.56 7.32 2.57
C LEU A 60 4.82 7.42 4.08
N LEU A 61 6.06 7.69 4.51
CA LEU A 61 6.42 7.89 5.91
C LEU A 61 5.93 9.24 6.45
N GLN A 62 6.04 10.30 5.65
CA GLN A 62 5.59 11.63 6.05
C GLN A 62 4.08 11.67 6.33
N GLY A 63 3.30 10.82 5.65
CA GLY A 63 1.89 10.62 5.96
C GLY A 63 0.99 11.82 5.67
N SER A 64 1.50 12.80 4.94
CA SER A 64 0.80 14.01 4.51
C SER A 64 0.00 13.79 3.23
N ARG A 65 -0.75 12.68 3.16
CA ARG A 65 -1.68 12.44 2.05
C ARG A 65 -2.85 13.41 2.13
N GLU A 66 -3.34 13.81 0.97
CA GLU A 66 -4.56 14.60 0.84
C GLU A 66 -5.77 13.86 1.42
N GLU A 67 -6.79 14.62 1.82
CA GLU A 67 -8.05 14.10 2.35
C GLU A 67 -9.21 14.38 1.37
N GLY A 68 -10.16 13.46 1.30
CA GLY A 68 -11.34 13.60 0.43
C GLY A 68 -11.03 13.48 -1.07
N VAL A 69 -12.02 13.82 -1.89
CA VAL A 69 -11.94 13.68 -3.34
C VAL A 69 -11.85 15.06 -4.00
N ASP A 70 -10.78 15.28 -4.75
CA ASP A 70 -10.68 16.40 -5.69
C ASP A 70 -11.31 16.00 -7.03
N GLU A 71 -12.61 16.29 -7.21
CA GLU A 71 -13.37 15.90 -8.41
C GLU A 71 -12.80 16.52 -9.71
N GLU A 72 -12.22 17.71 -9.64
CA GLU A 72 -11.74 18.43 -10.83
C GLU A 72 -10.48 17.78 -11.41
N ASN A 73 -9.67 17.15 -10.57
CA ASN A 73 -8.41 16.53 -10.98
C ASN A 73 -8.51 15.02 -11.26
N VAL A 74 -9.65 14.35 -11.02
CA VAL A 74 -9.78 12.89 -11.25
C VAL A 74 -9.41 12.50 -12.68
N GLU A 75 -10.03 13.14 -13.68
CA GLU A 75 -9.75 12.83 -15.08
C GLU A 75 -8.32 13.21 -15.48
N LYS A 76 -7.79 14.28 -14.90
CA LYS A 76 -6.46 14.76 -15.19
C LYS A 76 -5.42 13.77 -14.67
N ASP A 77 -5.53 13.36 -13.42
CA ASP A 77 -4.63 12.39 -12.80
C ASP A 77 -4.68 11.03 -13.53
N ALA A 78 -5.87 10.61 -14.00
CA ALA A 78 -6.00 9.40 -14.83
C ALA A 78 -5.26 9.54 -16.17
N LYS A 79 -5.40 10.68 -16.86
CA LYS A 79 -4.68 10.97 -18.11
C LYS A 79 -3.18 11.07 -17.88
N ASP A 80 -2.76 11.67 -16.78
CA ASP A 80 -1.35 11.83 -16.40
C ASP A 80 -0.72 10.47 -16.09
N LEU A 81 -1.41 9.57 -15.37
CA LEU A 81 -0.97 8.19 -15.16
C LEU A 81 -0.89 7.41 -16.48
N TYR A 82 -1.86 7.58 -17.38
CA TYR A 82 -1.83 6.90 -18.68
C TYR A 82 -0.64 7.38 -19.50
N ALA A 83 -0.46 8.70 -19.59
CA ALA A 83 0.67 9.30 -20.29
C ALA A 83 2.01 8.89 -19.66
N ALA A 84 2.06 8.63 -18.34
CA ALA A 84 3.24 8.21 -17.61
C ALA A 84 3.66 6.75 -17.81
N GLY A 85 2.73 5.86 -18.16
CA GLY A 85 2.98 4.43 -18.43
C GLY A 85 2.63 4.09 -19.87
N GLU A 86 1.50 3.39 -20.06
CA GLU A 86 0.97 2.88 -21.34
C GLU A 86 1.02 3.86 -22.53
N GLY A 87 0.93 5.17 -22.27
CA GLY A 87 0.98 6.21 -23.30
C GLY A 87 2.38 6.52 -23.85
N LYS A 88 3.46 5.93 -23.31
CA LYS A 88 4.84 6.12 -23.77
C LYS A 88 5.62 4.81 -23.76
N PHE A 89 6.83 4.81 -24.35
CA PHE A 89 7.75 3.69 -24.23
C PHE A 89 8.59 3.86 -22.95
N GLY A 90 8.42 2.96 -22.00
CA GLY A 90 9.00 3.05 -20.66
C GLY A 90 8.14 3.91 -19.72
N THR A 91 8.67 4.16 -18.53
CA THR A 91 7.84 4.62 -17.40
C THR A 91 8.31 5.95 -16.88
N ASP A 92 7.37 6.77 -16.45
CA ASP A 92 7.62 7.95 -15.65
C ASP A 92 7.31 7.65 -14.19
N GLU A 93 8.26 7.02 -13.52
CA GLU A 93 8.09 6.58 -12.13
C GLU A 93 7.86 7.77 -11.19
N GLU A 94 8.37 8.96 -11.53
CA GLU A 94 8.15 10.18 -10.74
C GLU A 94 6.68 10.61 -10.77
N GLN A 95 6.01 10.52 -11.92
CA GLN A 95 4.58 10.83 -12.02
C GLN A 95 3.73 9.82 -11.21
N PHE A 96 4.02 8.52 -11.31
CA PHE A 96 3.37 7.49 -10.51
C PHE A 96 3.54 7.75 -9.01
N ILE A 97 4.77 8.04 -8.57
CA ILE A 97 5.08 8.33 -7.17
C ILE A 97 4.33 9.57 -6.68
N THR A 98 4.25 10.61 -7.50
CA THR A 98 3.61 11.87 -7.13
C THR A 98 2.12 11.68 -6.92
N ILE A 99 1.42 11.07 -7.87
CA ILE A 99 -0.03 10.84 -7.78
C ILE A 99 -0.34 9.80 -6.70
N LEU A 100 0.25 8.60 -6.81
CA LEU A 100 -0.06 7.50 -5.90
C LEU A 100 0.43 7.75 -4.48
N GLY A 101 1.47 8.56 -4.28
CA GLY A 101 2.03 8.87 -2.96
C GLY A 101 1.25 9.95 -2.19
N ASN A 102 0.65 10.92 -2.87
CA ASN A 102 0.07 12.10 -2.23
C ASN A 102 -1.46 12.14 -2.24
N ARG A 103 -2.12 11.61 -3.27
CA ARG A 103 -3.58 11.64 -3.33
C ARG A 103 -4.22 10.78 -2.24
N SER A 104 -5.43 11.18 -1.84
CA SER A 104 -6.24 10.40 -0.90
C SER A 104 -6.62 9.05 -1.51
N ALA A 105 -6.88 8.06 -0.66
CA ALA A 105 -7.35 6.75 -1.14
C ALA A 105 -8.70 6.84 -1.86
N GLU A 106 -9.59 7.74 -1.42
CA GLU A 106 -10.91 7.92 -2.03
C GLU A 106 -10.81 8.54 -3.43
N HIS A 107 -9.91 9.53 -3.58
CA HIS A 107 -9.62 10.12 -4.87
C HIS A 107 -8.97 9.10 -5.81
N LEU A 108 -7.98 8.35 -5.33
CA LEU A 108 -7.29 7.33 -6.12
C LEU A 108 -8.24 6.26 -6.66
N ARG A 109 -9.25 5.82 -5.89
CA ARG A 109 -10.25 4.88 -6.40
C ARG A 109 -10.96 5.41 -7.65
N LYS A 110 -11.39 6.67 -7.63
CA LYS A 110 -12.03 7.31 -8.79
C LYS A 110 -11.06 7.48 -9.96
N VAL A 111 -9.80 7.81 -9.66
CA VAL A 111 -8.75 7.89 -10.68
C VAL A 111 -8.53 6.54 -11.34
N PHE A 112 -8.53 5.44 -10.60
CA PHE A 112 -8.38 4.08 -11.15
C PHE A 112 -9.56 3.69 -12.03
N ASP A 113 -10.79 4.03 -11.62
CA ASP A 113 -11.98 3.81 -12.45
C ASP A 113 -11.88 4.61 -13.76
N ALA A 114 -11.54 5.91 -13.69
CA ALA A 114 -11.34 6.76 -14.86
C ALA A 114 -10.18 6.31 -15.76
N TYR A 115 -9.09 5.80 -15.17
CA TYR A 115 -7.94 5.24 -15.87
C TYR A 115 -8.36 4.01 -16.69
N LYS A 116 -9.12 3.10 -16.07
CA LYS A 116 -9.63 1.91 -16.73
C LYS A 116 -10.54 2.23 -17.90
N GLU A 117 -11.42 3.22 -17.76
CA GLU A 117 -12.27 3.69 -18.86
C GLU A 117 -11.45 4.33 -19.99
N LEU A 118 -10.28 4.91 -19.69
CA LEU A 118 -9.41 5.58 -20.66
C LEU A 118 -8.62 4.59 -21.53
N CYS A 119 -7.99 3.57 -20.92
CA CYS A 119 -7.08 2.66 -21.64
C CYS A 119 -7.55 1.20 -21.72
N GLY A 120 -8.58 0.82 -20.96
CA GLY A 120 -9.12 -0.55 -20.93
C GLY A 120 -8.37 -1.52 -20.02
N SER A 121 -7.27 -1.09 -19.39
CA SER A 121 -6.45 -1.90 -18.47
C SER A 121 -6.63 -1.44 -17.02
N ASP A 122 -6.51 -2.37 -16.07
CA ASP A 122 -6.41 -1.99 -14.65
C ASP A 122 -5.03 -1.37 -14.38
N ILE A 123 -4.97 -0.38 -13.48
CA ILE A 123 -3.72 0.31 -13.14
C ILE A 123 -2.65 -0.65 -12.58
N GLU A 124 -3.07 -1.75 -11.93
CA GLU A 124 -2.17 -2.81 -11.48
C GLU A 124 -1.42 -3.46 -12.64
N ASP A 125 -2.12 -3.76 -13.74
CA ASP A 125 -1.52 -4.41 -14.91
C ASP A 125 -0.46 -3.50 -15.55
N SER A 126 -0.76 -2.21 -15.65
CA SER A 126 0.18 -1.21 -16.15
C SER A 126 1.39 -1.04 -15.23
N VAL A 127 1.22 -1.09 -13.91
CA VAL A 127 2.36 -1.06 -12.97
C VAL A 127 3.24 -2.30 -13.10
N GLU A 128 2.66 -3.49 -13.26
CA GLU A 128 3.38 -4.76 -13.46
C GLU A 128 4.13 -4.82 -14.80
N GLY A 129 3.58 -4.19 -15.85
CA GLY A 129 4.22 -4.12 -17.17
C GLY A 129 5.36 -3.10 -17.24
N GLU A 130 5.22 -1.98 -16.52
CA GLU A 130 6.08 -0.80 -16.68
C GLU A 130 7.18 -0.67 -15.59
N THR A 131 7.04 -1.34 -14.44
CA THR A 131 8.04 -1.26 -13.35
C THR A 131 8.54 -2.64 -12.95
N THR A 132 9.69 -2.69 -12.29
CA THR A 132 10.24 -3.96 -11.80
C THR A 132 10.76 -3.88 -10.36
N GLY A 133 10.78 -5.02 -9.67
CA GLY A 133 11.51 -5.18 -8.42
C GLY A 133 10.85 -4.50 -7.22
N ASN A 134 11.63 -3.83 -6.37
CA ASN A 134 11.11 -3.28 -5.11
C ASN A 134 10.11 -2.12 -5.34
N LEU A 135 10.33 -1.33 -6.38
CA LEU A 135 9.44 -0.22 -6.71
C LEU A 135 8.07 -0.71 -7.18
N GLU A 136 8.05 -1.69 -8.09
CA GLU A 136 6.84 -2.36 -8.57
C GLU A 136 6.01 -2.90 -7.39
N ASN A 137 6.64 -3.69 -6.51
CA ASN A 137 5.99 -4.24 -5.33
C ASN A 137 5.40 -3.16 -4.42
N LEU A 138 6.10 -2.03 -4.25
CA LEU A 138 5.62 -0.94 -3.42
C LEU A 138 4.47 -0.16 -4.06
N LEU A 139 4.53 0.12 -5.36
CA LEU A 139 3.45 0.76 -6.11
C LEU A 139 2.19 -0.10 -6.09
N LEU A 140 2.31 -1.40 -6.36
CA LEU A 140 1.20 -2.34 -6.28
C LEU A 140 0.59 -2.42 -4.88
N ALA A 141 1.43 -2.40 -3.83
CA ALA A 141 0.93 -2.36 -2.47
C ALA A 141 0.12 -1.08 -2.18
N VAL A 142 0.59 0.07 -2.67
CA VAL A 142 -0.13 1.36 -2.53
C VAL A 142 -1.47 1.31 -3.26
N VAL A 143 -1.49 0.86 -4.52
CA VAL A 143 -2.71 0.74 -5.33
C VAL A 143 -3.73 -0.19 -4.66
N LYS A 144 -3.30 -1.39 -4.26
CA LYS A 144 -4.18 -2.37 -3.61
C LYS A 144 -4.71 -1.86 -2.27
N CYS A 145 -3.88 -1.20 -1.47
CA CYS A 145 -4.32 -0.57 -0.23
C CYS A 145 -5.33 0.55 -0.49
N ALA A 146 -5.11 1.38 -1.51
CA ALA A 146 -6.04 2.43 -1.91
C ALA A 146 -7.41 1.86 -2.29
N ARG A 147 -7.45 0.76 -3.06
CA ARG A 147 -8.69 0.03 -3.39
C ARG A 147 -9.34 -0.54 -2.13
N SER A 148 -8.65 -1.44 -1.42
CA SER A 148 -9.18 -2.12 -0.24
C SER A 148 -8.05 -2.67 0.64
N VAL A 149 -7.87 -2.06 1.81
CA VAL A 149 -6.92 -2.54 2.83
C VAL A 149 -7.25 -3.97 3.28
N PRO A 150 -8.51 -4.34 3.58
CA PRO A 150 -8.83 -5.70 3.98
C PRO A 150 -8.51 -6.74 2.89
N GLN A 151 -8.75 -6.41 1.63
CA GLN A 151 -8.43 -7.30 0.50
C GLN A 151 -6.93 -7.49 0.34
N PHE A 152 -6.14 -6.41 0.44
CA PHE A 152 -4.68 -6.48 0.40
C PHE A 152 -4.12 -7.43 1.47
N PHE A 153 -4.61 -7.34 2.71
CA PHE A 153 -4.16 -8.24 3.77
C PHE A 153 -4.68 -9.67 3.61
N ALA A 154 -5.89 -9.87 3.08
CA ALA A 154 -6.41 -11.20 2.75
C ALA A 154 -5.53 -11.90 1.69
N GLU A 155 -5.12 -11.17 0.64
CA GLU A 155 -4.16 -11.68 -0.34
C GLU A 155 -2.80 -12.00 0.29
N GLY A 156 -2.32 -11.15 1.20
CA GLY A 156 -1.07 -11.38 1.94
C GLY A 156 -1.10 -12.65 2.78
N LEU A 157 -2.20 -12.89 3.51
CA LEU A 157 -2.43 -14.14 4.25
C LEU A 157 -2.50 -15.36 3.34
N TYR A 158 -3.17 -15.24 2.20
CA TYR A 158 -3.27 -16.36 1.26
C TYR A 158 -1.89 -16.71 0.70
N LYS A 159 -1.12 -15.70 0.29
CA LYS A 159 0.24 -15.87 -0.25
C LYS A 159 1.21 -16.45 0.78
N SER A 160 1.08 -16.10 2.06
CA SER A 160 1.96 -16.63 3.11
C SER A 160 1.71 -18.10 3.43
N MET A 161 0.52 -18.63 3.13
CA MET A 161 0.12 -20.01 3.44
C MET A 161 0.06 -20.95 2.22
N ARG A 162 0.01 -20.43 0.99
CA ARG A 162 -0.17 -21.26 -0.24
C ARG A 162 1.04 -22.12 -0.62
N ARG A 163 2.26 -21.73 -0.21
CA ARG A 163 3.50 -22.40 -0.65
C ARG A 163 3.75 -23.69 0.15
N ALA A 164 4.67 -24.53 -0.32
CA ALA A 164 5.19 -25.63 0.50
C ALA A 164 6.00 -25.02 1.67
N GLY A 165 5.38 -24.98 2.85
CA GLY A 165 5.85 -24.21 4.01
C GLY A 165 5.10 -22.87 4.17
N THR A 166 5.28 -22.23 5.31
CA THR A 166 4.57 -21.00 5.68
C THR A 166 5.56 -19.84 5.80
N ASP A 167 5.22 -18.68 5.25
CA ASP A 167 5.90 -17.42 5.64
C ASP A 167 5.33 -16.95 6.98
N ASP A 168 5.83 -17.57 8.05
CA ASP A 168 5.39 -17.30 9.43
C ASP A 168 5.57 -15.84 9.82
N GLY A 169 6.57 -15.15 9.27
CA GLY A 169 6.83 -13.74 9.55
C GLY A 169 5.72 -12.84 9.02
N THR A 170 5.33 -13.02 7.76
CA THR A 170 4.21 -12.27 7.18
C THR A 170 2.89 -12.65 7.83
N LEU A 171 2.65 -13.95 8.04
CA LEU A 171 1.43 -14.44 8.70
C LEU A 171 1.28 -13.81 10.09
N MET A 172 2.29 -13.94 10.96
CA MET A 172 2.24 -13.42 12.32
C MET A 172 2.08 -11.90 12.34
N ARG A 173 2.80 -11.18 11.47
CA ARG A 173 2.69 -9.72 11.37
C ARG A 173 1.26 -9.28 11.05
N ILE A 174 0.63 -9.89 10.05
CA ILE A 174 -0.75 -9.55 9.68
C ILE A 174 -1.72 -9.93 10.80
N MET A 175 -1.63 -11.16 11.33
CA MET A 175 -2.52 -11.64 12.39
C MET A 175 -2.48 -10.76 13.64
N VAL A 176 -1.29 -10.34 14.07
CA VAL A 176 -1.14 -9.48 15.25
C VAL A 176 -1.61 -8.05 14.94
N SER A 177 -1.06 -7.42 13.89
CA SER A 177 -1.31 -6.00 13.60
C SER A 177 -2.75 -5.67 13.19
N ARG A 178 -3.51 -6.64 12.68
CA ARG A 178 -4.88 -6.42 12.18
C ARG A 178 -5.96 -6.98 13.10
N SER A 179 -5.59 -7.72 14.15
CA SER A 179 -6.51 -8.46 15.03
C SER A 179 -7.66 -7.59 15.57
N GLU A 180 -7.35 -6.39 16.02
CA GLU A 180 -8.32 -5.44 16.58
C GLU A 180 -8.76 -4.34 15.58
N ALA A 181 -8.22 -4.34 14.35
CA ALA A 181 -8.48 -3.30 13.37
C ALA A 181 -9.61 -3.67 12.40
N ASP A 182 -9.39 -4.70 11.57
CA ASP A 182 -10.28 -5.08 10.46
C ASP A 182 -10.22 -6.58 10.15
N MET A 183 -9.82 -7.41 11.11
CA MET A 183 -9.66 -8.85 10.93
C MET A 183 -10.95 -9.55 10.44
N LEU A 184 -12.13 -9.04 10.84
CA LEU A 184 -13.41 -9.58 10.37
C LEU A 184 -13.63 -9.32 8.88
N ASP A 185 -13.27 -8.14 8.39
CA ASP A 185 -13.36 -7.78 6.97
C ASP A 185 -12.29 -8.53 6.16
N ILE A 186 -11.07 -8.67 6.71
CA ILE A 186 -10.01 -9.48 6.11
C ILE A 186 -10.50 -10.92 5.96
N ARG A 187 -11.12 -11.51 6.98
CA ARG A 187 -11.67 -12.87 6.91
C ARG A 187 -12.75 -12.99 5.84
N ALA A 188 -13.65 -12.02 5.73
CA ALA A 188 -14.70 -12.03 4.71
C ALA A 188 -14.08 -11.99 3.29
N ASN A 189 -13.10 -11.12 3.06
CA ASN A 189 -12.38 -11.02 1.80
C ASN A 189 -11.58 -12.31 1.51
N PHE A 190 -10.94 -12.90 2.53
CA PHE A 190 -10.17 -14.15 2.39
C PHE A 190 -11.03 -15.33 1.96
N LEU A 191 -12.24 -15.46 2.52
CA LEU A 191 -13.18 -16.52 2.13
C LEU A 191 -13.75 -16.30 0.73
N PHE A 192 -13.94 -15.06 0.32
CA PHE A 192 -14.34 -14.72 -1.04
C PHE A 192 -13.24 -15.07 -2.05
N THR A 193 -12.00 -14.64 -1.79
CA THR A 193 -10.86 -14.89 -2.67
C THR A 193 -10.43 -16.35 -2.73
N SER A 194 -10.55 -17.11 -1.64
CA SER A 194 -10.20 -18.54 -1.61
C SER A 194 -11.19 -19.43 -2.37
N ASN A 195 -12.40 -18.94 -2.62
CA ASN A 195 -13.46 -19.66 -3.34
C ASN A 195 -13.58 -19.25 -4.82
N ASP A 196 -12.84 -18.23 -5.27
CA ASP A 196 -12.91 -17.75 -6.66
C ASP A 196 -11.82 -18.41 -7.52
N GLU A 197 -12.22 -19.32 -8.43
CA GLU A 197 -11.33 -19.97 -9.40
C GLU A 197 -10.62 -18.96 -10.33
N ARG A 198 -11.12 -17.71 -10.45
CA ARG A 198 -10.53 -16.71 -11.35
C ARG A 198 -9.15 -16.22 -10.92
N MET A 199 -8.77 -16.36 -9.64
CA MET A 199 -7.41 -16.00 -9.21
C MET A 199 -6.39 -17.15 -9.34
N LEU A 200 -6.82 -18.38 -9.67
CA LEU A 200 -5.88 -19.40 -10.18
C LEU A 200 -5.28 -18.98 -11.53
N LEU A 201 -5.93 -18.07 -12.27
CA LEU A 201 -5.51 -17.61 -13.59
C LEU A 201 -4.60 -16.36 -13.58
N CYS A 202 -4.71 -15.47 -12.59
CA CYS A 202 -3.85 -14.28 -12.49
C CYS A 202 -2.40 -14.59 -12.07
N PHE A 203 -2.09 -15.82 -11.67
CA PHE A 203 -0.73 -16.23 -11.35
C PHE A 203 -0.47 -17.61 -11.98
N PRO A 204 0.00 -17.65 -13.24
CA PRO A 204 0.21 -18.91 -13.93
C PRO A 204 1.13 -19.79 -13.09
N HIS A 205 0.68 -21.03 -12.87
CA HIS A 205 1.54 -22.11 -12.42
C HIS A 205 2.75 -22.13 -13.37
N LYS A 206 3.96 -21.80 -12.88
CA LYS A 206 5.14 -22.27 -13.59
C LYS A 206 5.17 -23.79 -13.38
N PRO A 207 5.04 -24.60 -14.44
CA PRO A 207 5.25 -26.03 -14.30
C PRO A 207 6.69 -26.28 -13.86
N GLU A 208 6.86 -27.25 -12.97
CA GLU A 208 8.17 -27.77 -12.53
C GLU A 208 8.97 -28.36 -13.70
#